data_AF-A0A5B0AQ69-F1
#
_entry.id   AF-A0A5B0AQ69-F1
#
_cell.length_a   1.000
_cell.length_b   1.000
_cell.length_c   1.000
_cell.angle_alpha   90.00
_cell.angle_beta   90.00
_cell.angle_gamma   90.00
#
_symmetry.space_group_name_H-M   'P 1'
#
loop_
_entity.id
_entity.type
_entity.pdbx_description
1 polymer ?
#
loop_
_entity_poly.entity_id
_entity_poly.type
_entity_poly.pdbx_seq_one_letter_code
_entity_poly.pdbx_strand_id
1 'polypeptide(L)'
;MEASTADSTVWDIAVGDVVKRIDLHHRYGGRRQGGIGPSRVSDNVFLFTDPIKGHKHGYFDGWGEDDCYHYAGEGQTGDQKMTQGNLAILKHKQEGRALRLFMGVSSGMCRYLGEFELPEERPWYRTDAPETNGGPVRSVIMFRLQPVSAEAPVGTQLPHTPASKPVVESIDVEAQHTERMLVDPSREPYEAERTEAKLVRAYADHLRLLGHSVSRHRIAPAGVAKQLLTDLYDGTANRLYEAKGSVSREAIRMAIGQLLDYARFLPQPELALLVPSQPEPDLLDLCSQLQIVVVWPKGEGYASTDAA
;
A
#
# COMPACT_ATOMS: atom_id res chain seq x y z
N MET A 1 0.84 58.83 17.44
CA MET A 1 0.02 57.62 17.24
C MET A 1 0.91 56.58 16.58
N GLU A 2 1.56 55.76 17.38
CA GLU A 2 2.30 54.59 16.89
C GLU A 2 1.25 53.56 16.46
N ALA A 3 1.13 53.33 15.15
CA ALA A 3 0.39 52.19 14.65
C ALA A 3 1.19 50.94 15.06
N SER A 4 0.71 50.23 16.07
CA SER A 4 1.13 48.87 16.39
C SER A 4 0.98 48.03 15.13
N THR A 5 2.09 47.76 14.44
CA THR A 5 2.17 46.76 13.38
C THR A 5 1.96 45.41 14.04
N ALA A 6 0.70 44.97 14.12
CA ALA A 6 0.38 43.60 14.45
C ALA A 6 1.20 42.69 13.53
N ASP A 7 1.92 41.74 14.10
CA ASP A 7 2.74 40.79 13.37
C ASP A 7 1.84 40.04 12.38
N SER A 8 1.95 40.38 11.10
CA SER A 8 1.05 39.90 10.03
C SER A 8 1.17 38.41 9.77
N THR A 9 2.12 37.75 10.45
CA THR A 9 2.41 36.32 10.39
C THR A 9 1.68 35.50 11.46
N VAL A 10 0.99 36.15 12.41
CA VAL A 10 0.14 35.47 13.39
C VAL A 10 -0.96 34.69 12.68
N TRP A 11 -1.06 33.39 12.99
CA TRP A 11 -2.05 32.48 12.41
C TRP A 11 -3.45 32.77 12.95
N ASP A 12 -4.38 33.09 12.06
CA ASP A 12 -5.77 33.42 12.39
C ASP A 12 -6.83 32.70 11.54
N ILE A 13 -6.42 31.76 10.69
CA ILE A 13 -7.33 30.97 9.86
C ILE A 13 -7.93 29.87 10.74
N ALA A 14 -9.26 29.90 10.90
CA ALA A 14 -9.98 28.90 11.67
C ALA A 14 -10.17 27.61 10.87
N VAL A 15 -10.22 26.49 11.58
CA VAL A 15 -10.53 25.18 11.01
C VAL A 15 -11.88 25.27 10.27
N GLY A 16 -11.90 24.84 9.01
CA GLY A 16 -13.05 24.90 8.11
C GLY A 16 -13.18 26.15 7.24
N ASP A 17 -12.37 27.19 7.52
CA ASP A 17 -12.35 28.40 6.69
C ASP A 17 -11.94 28.08 5.26
N VAL A 18 -12.63 28.72 4.30
CA VAL A 18 -12.31 28.64 2.88
C VAL A 18 -11.58 29.92 2.48
N VAL A 19 -10.33 29.78 2.08
CA VAL A 19 -9.45 30.91 1.73
C VAL A 19 -8.96 30.80 0.29
N LYS A 20 -8.60 31.95 -0.29
CA LYS A 20 -7.87 31.97 -1.55
C LYS A 20 -6.43 31.55 -1.31
N ARG A 21 -5.95 30.53 -2.03
CA ARG A 21 -4.58 30.04 -1.89
C ARG A 21 -3.53 31.13 -2.17
N ILE A 22 -3.83 32.07 -3.08
CA ILE A 22 -2.92 33.19 -3.37
C ILE A 22 -2.79 34.14 -2.18
N ASP A 23 -3.88 34.44 -1.48
CA ASP A 23 -3.89 35.34 -0.33
C ASP A 23 -3.17 34.69 0.87
N LEU A 24 -3.37 33.38 1.06
CA LEU A 24 -2.61 32.59 2.02
C LEU A 24 -1.10 32.72 1.76
N HIS A 25 -0.66 32.56 0.52
CA HIS A 25 0.76 32.69 0.17
C HIS A 25 1.29 34.13 0.28
N HIS A 26 0.46 35.14 0.02
CA HIS A 26 0.85 36.54 0.20
C HIS A 26 1.10 36.89 1.65
N ARG A 27 0.27 36.37 2.56
CA ARG A 27 0.38 36.64 3.99
C ARG A 27 1.44 35.80 4.68
N TYR A 28 1.43 34.50 4.46
CA TYR A 28 2.23 33.56 5.26
C TYR A 28 3.42 32.97 4.50
N GLY A 29 3.62 33.31 3.22
CA GLY A 29 4.67 32.78 2.36
C GLY A 29 4.39 31.38 1.83
N GLY A 30 5.43 30.55 1.71
CA GLY A 30 5.32 29.20 1.16
C GLY A 30 5.48 29.11 -0.36
N ARG A 31 5.87 27.92 -0.84
CA ARG A 31 5.98 27.64 -2.27
C ARG A 31 4.58 27.69 -2.92
N ARG A 32 4.43 28.50 -3.97
CA ARG A 32 3.15 28.73 -4.66
C ARG A 32 2.71 27.59 -5.58
N GLN A 33 3.64 26.72 -5.98
CA GLN A 33 3.42 25.61 -6.91
C GLN A 33 3.66 24.28 -6.19
N GLY A 34 2.83 23.28 -6.51
CA GLY A 34 2.90 21.94 -5.92
C GLY A 34 2.00 21.75 -4.69
N GLY A 35 2.06 20.55 -4.12
CA GLY A 35 1.30 20.17 -2.92
C GLY A 35 1.96 20.61 -1.62
N ILE A 36 3.30 20.69 -1.58
CA ILE A 36 4.05 21.01 -0.37
C ILE A 36 4.69 22.39 -0.51
N GLY A 37 4.35 23.29 0.42
CA GLY A 37 4.79 24.69 0.45
C GLY A 37 5.45 25.08 1.76
N PRO A 38 6.73 24.73 1.99
CA PRO A 38 7.49 25.21 3.14
C PRO A 38 7.65 26.72 3.06
N SER A 39 7.36 27.44 4.15
CA SER A 39 7.50 28.88 4.20
C SER A 39 8.85 29.33 4.77
N ARG A 40 9.28 30.52 4.34
CA ARG A 40 10.40 31.28 4.92
C ARG A 40 9.93 32.57 5.62
N VAL A 41 8.63 32.85 5.57
CA VAL A 41 8.00 34.07 6.10
C VAL A 41 7.33 33.79 7.45
N SER A 42 6.79 32.59 7.61
CA SER A 42 6.16 32.14 8.85
C SER A 42 6.61 30.71 9.16
N ASP A 43 6.42 30.27 10.39
CA ASP A 43 6.77 28.93 10.87
C ASP A 43 5.74 27.88 10.43
N ASN A 44 5.48 27.80 9.13
CA ASN A 44 4.48 26.92 8.54
C ASN A 44 5.04 26.13 7.35
N VAL A 45 4.57 24.89 7.21
CA VAL A 45 4.64 24.09 5.99
C VAL A 45 3.21 23.86 5.51
N PHE A 46 2.87 24.43 4.36
CA PHE A 46 1.54 24.28 3.78
C PHE A 46 1.44 22.98 2.99
N LEU A 47 0.42 22.19 3.28
CA LEU A 47 0.12 20.95 2.57
C LEU A 47 -1.22 21.13 1.87
N PHE A 48 -1.24 20.86 0.57
CA PHE A 48 -2.44 20.95 -0.25
C PHE A 48 -2.76 19.57 -0.80
N THR A 49 -3.99 19.13 -0.55
CA THR A 49 -4.56 17.88 -1.07
C THR A 49 -5.75 18.18 -1.98
N ASP A 50 -5.89 17.36 -3.01
CA ASP A 50 -7.03 17.30 -3.90
C ASP A 50 -7.14 15.84 -4.35
N PRO A 51 -7.82 14.97 -3.59
CA PRO A 51 -7.79 13.52 -3.83
C PRO A 51 -8.19 13.15 -5.27
N ILE A 52 -9.19 13.82 -5.83
CA ILE A 52 -9.68 13.57 -7.19
C ILE A 52 -8.60 13.87 -8.23
N LYS A 53 -7.89 14.99 -8.11
CA LYS A 53 -6.81 15.33 -9.06
C LYS A 53 -5.52 14.55 -8.77
N GLY A 54 -5.25 14.26 -7.50
CA GLY A 54 -4.05 13.55 -7.03
C GLY A 54 -3.93 12.13 -7.60
N HIS A 55 -5.06 11.43 -7.79
CA HIS A 55 -5.06 10.07 -8.34
C HIS A 55 -4.37 9.97 -9.70
N LYS A 56 -4.44 11.01 -10.54
CA LYS A 56 -3.75 11.05 -11.84
C LYS A 56 -2.22 11.03 -11.73
N HIS A 57 -1.69 11.32 -10.55
CA HIS A 57 -0.26 11.36 -10.23
C HIS A 57 0.20 10.21 -9.32
N GLY A 58 -0.70 9.24 -9.05
CA GLY A 58 -0.46 8.17 -8.09
C GLY A 58 -0.50 8.62 -6.63
N TYR A 59 -1.13 9.75 -6.33
CA TYR A 59 -1.29 10.26 -4.97
C TYR A 59 -2.66 9.83 -4.43
N PHE A 60 -2.63 8.96 -3.43
CA PHE A 60 -3.80 8.43 -2.75
C PHE A 60 -3.80 8.94 -1.32
N ASP A 61 -4.22 10.19 -1.16
CA ASP A 61 -4.34 10.83 0.14
C ASP A 61 -5.67 10.44 0.81
N GLY A 62 -5.67 10.32 2.13
CA GLY A 62 -6.91 10.10 2.88
C GLY A 62 -6.69 9.75 4.34
N TRP A 63 -7.79 9.60 5.06
CA TRP A 63 -7.77 9.16 6.45
C TRP A 63 -7.51 7.67 6.55
N GLY A 64 -6.66 7.27 7.51
CA GLY A 64 -6.44 5.89 7.90
C GLY A 64 -7.30 5.48 9.10
N GLU A 65 -7.33 4.17 9.39
CA GLU A 65 -7.95 3.62 10.60
C GLU A 65 -7.17 3.97 11.88
N ASP A 66 -5.95 4.51 11.74
CA ASP A 66 -5.08 4.96 12.83
C ASP A 66 -5.30 6.44 13.20
N ASP A 67 -6.42 7.03 12.80
CA ASP A 67 -6.79 8.43 12.99
C ASP A 67 -5.78 9.45 12.43
N CYS A 68 -4.87 9.00 11.54
CA CYS A 68 -3.95 9.87 10.83
C CYS A 68 -4.49 10.20 9.43
N TYR A 69 -4.16 11.40 8.94
CA TYR A 69 -4.30 11.72 7.52
C TYR A 69 -3.03 11.30 6.78
N HIS A 70 -3.15 10.34 5.87
CA HIS A 70 -2.06 9.83 5.05
C HIS A 70 -1.89 10.74 3.83
N TYR A 71 -0.74 11.39 3.75
CA TYR A 71 -0.42 12.38 2.72
C TYR A 71 0.75 11.93 1.85
N ALA A 72 0.54 11.87 0.54
CA ALA A 72 1.58 11.51 -0.42
C ALA A 72 2.62 12.63 -0.55
N GLY A 73 3.90 12.25 -0.53
CA GLY A 73 5.03 13.16 -0.72
C GLY A 73 5.07 13.77 -2.13
N GLU A 74 5.93 14.77 -2.32
CA GLU A 74 6.16 15.39 -3.63
C GLU A 74 7.18 14.62 -4.49
N GLY A 75 7.03 14.80 -5.81
CA GLY A 75 7.84 14.18 -6.86
C GLY A 75 6.94 13.34 -7.76
N GLN A 76 6.90 13.63 -9.07
CA GLN A 76 5.95 13.04 -10.04
C GLN A 76 6.56 11.97 -10.98
N THR A 77 7.88 11.87 -11.01
CA THR A 77 8.65 10.94 -11.86
C THR A 77 9.73 10.27 -11.02
N GLY A 78 9.92 8.97 -11.21
CA GLY A 78 10.83 8.13 -10.45
C GLY A 78 10.48 8.03 -8.96
N ASP A 79 11.29 7.25 -8.26
CA ASP A 79 11.16 7.07 -6.81
C ASP A 79 11.28 8.40 -6.06
N GLN A 80 10.33 8.62 -5.16
CA GLN A 80 10.34 9.81 -4.33
C GLN A 80 11.51 9.79 -3.35
N LYS A 81 12.12 10.96 -3.21
CA LYS A 81 13.28 11.20 -2.35
C LYS A 81 12.88 12.06 -1.16
N MET A 82 13.53 11.82 -0.02
CA MET A 82 13.35 12.61 1.19
C MET A 82 14.13 13.93 1.10
N THR A 83 13.76 14.77 0.15
CA THR A 83 14.40 16.07 -0.15
C THR A 83 13.34 17.15 -0.29
N GLN A 84 13.75 18.42 -0.28
CA GLN A 84 12.86 19.58 -0.54
C GLN A 84 11.61 19.57 0.36
N GLY A 85 10.40 19.56 -0.21
CA GLY A 85 9.14 19.57 0.54
C GLY A 85 8.99 18.36 1.46
N ASN A 86 9.38 17.16 0.98
CA ASN A 86 9.33 15.94 1.81
C ASN A 86 10.23 16.07 3.04
N LEU A 87 11.42 16.65 2.87
CA LEU A 87 12.33 16.90 3.99
C LEU A 87 11.77 17.96 4.95
N ALA A 88 11.08 18.97 4.44
CA ALA A 88 10.47 20.00 5.27
C ALA A 88 9.34 19.46 6.15
N ILE A 89 8.55 18.50 5.66
CA ILE A 89 7.57 17.75 6.47
C ILE A 89 8.30 16.95 7.53
N LEU A 90 9.29 16.15 7.15
CA LEU A 90 10.03 15.29 8.09
C LEU A 90 10.67 16.09 9.24
N LYS A 91 11.21 17.27 8.94
CA LYS A 91 11.91 18.12 9.92
C LYS A 91 11.03 19.18 10.59
N HIS A 92 9.72 19.23 10.33
CA HIS A 92 8.86 20.31 10.80
C HIS A 92 8.98 20.57 12.32
N LYS A 93 8.89 19.51 13.14
CA LYS A 93 9.05 19.58 14.61
C LYS A 93 10.41 20.12 15.04
N GLN A 94 11.49 19.63 14.42
CA GLN A 94 12.87 20.07 14.70
C GLN A 94 13.09 21.55 14.33
N GLU A 95 12.41 22.02 13.28
CA GLU A 95 12.49 23.39 12.78
C GLU A 95 11.40 24.30 13.37
N GLY A 96 10.60 23.82 14.33
CA GLY A 96 9.56 24.60 15.00
C GLY A 96 8.40 25.03 14.10
N ARG A 97 8.12 24.31 13.01
CA ARG A 97 7.08 24.66 12.03
C ARG A 97 5.84 23.81 12.16
N ALA A 98 4.67 24.43 12.04
CA ALA A 98 3.38 23.74 11.98
C ALA A 98 3.10 23.16 10.58
N LEU A 99 2.54 21.95 10.49
CA LEU A 99 2.00 21.43 9.24
C LEU A 99 0.54 21.87 9.11
N ARG A 100 0.25 22.64 8.05
CA ARG A 100 -1.08 23.21 7.82
C ARG A 100 -1.70 22.54 6.60
N LEU A 101 -2.71 21.69 6.80
CA LEU A 101 -3.34 20.93 5.72
C LEU A 101 -4.55 21.69 5.15
N PHE A 102 -4.62 21.73 3.82
CA PHE A 102 -5.67 22.39 3.06
C PHE A 102 -6.22 21.47 1.98
N MET A 103 -7.54 21.43 1.83
CA MET A 103 -8.22 20.71 0.75
C MET A 103 -8.69 21.69 -0.33
N GLY A 104 -8.40 21.40 -1.60
CA GLY A 104 -8.97 22.16 -2.72
C GLY A 104 -10.48 21.96 -2.79
N VAL A 105 -11.26 23.06 -2.76
CA VAL A 105 -12.74 23.01 -2.85
C VAL A 105 -13.28 23.58 -4.15
N SER A 106 -12.54 24.50 -4.78
CA SER A 106 -12.83 25.03 -6.12
C SER A 106 -11.59 25.72 -6.69
N SER A 107 -11.67 26.26 -7.91
CA SER A 107 -10.52 26.91 -8.56
C SER A 107 -9.94 28.03 -7.70
N GLY A 108 -8.70 27.84 -7.23
CA GLY A 108 -7.97 28.81 -6.40
C GLY A 108 -8.41 28.91 -4.94
N MET A 109 -9.44 28.18 -4.52
CA MET A 109 -9.97 28.18 -3.15
C MET A 109 -9.62 26.88 -2.44
N CYS A 110 -9.19 26.98 -1.19
CA CYS A 110 -8.90 25.83 -0.35
C CYS A 110 -9.50 25.98 1.04
N ARG A 111 -10.08 24.90 1.55
CA ARG A 111 -10.56 24.78 2.92
C ARG A 111 -9.40 24.40 3.83
N TYR A 112 -9.24 25.10 4.95
CA TYR A 112 -8.27 24.73 5.98
C TYR A 112 -8.81 23.54 6.79
N LEU A 113 -8.13 22.40 6.74
CA LEU A 113 -8.54 21.20 7.48
C LEU A 113 -8.00 21.20 8.90
N GLY A 114 -6.85 21.82 9.14
CA GLY A 114 -6.27 21.85 10.48
C GLY A 114 -4.76 21.87 10.54
N GLU A 115 -4.29 21.90 11.79
CA GLU A 115 -2.90 21.72 12.17
C GLU A 115 -2.62 20.25 12.45
N PHE A 116 -1.49 19.79 11.92
CA PHE A 116 -1.03 18.42 12.04
C PHE A 116 0.43 18.37 12.45
N GLU A 117 0.83 17.22 12.95
CA GLU A 117 2.22 16.85 13.21
C GLU A 117 2.50 15.43 12.73
N LEU A 118 3.77 15.02 12.79
CA LEU A 118 4.12 13.61 12.57
C LEU A 118 4.14 12.88 13.93
N PRO A 119 3.61 11.64 14.00
CA PRO A 119 3.75 10.81 15.18
C PRO A 119 5.23 10.43 15.39
N GLU A 120 5.63 10.20 16.64
CA GLU A 120 7.01 9.80 16.96
C GLU A 120 7.36 8.45 16.36
N GLU A 121 6.43 7.49 16.44
CA GLU A 121 6.59 6.17 15.87
C GLU A 121 6.05 6.11 14.44
N ARG A 122 6.91 5.66 13.53
CA ARG A 122 6.59 5.44 12.11
C ARG A 122 5.92 6.68 11.47
N PRO A 123 6.59 7.85 11.44
CA PRO A 123 6.02 9.09 10.90
C PRO A 123 5.68 9.03 9.41
N TRP A 124 6.24 8.07 8.68
CA TRP A 124 5.99 7.85 7.26
C TRP A 124 6.34 6.40 6.87
N TYR A 125 5.91 5.98 5.69
CA TYR A 125 6.24 4.70 5.07
C TYR A 125 6.35 4.86 3.55
N ARG A 126 6.75 3.78 2.85
CA ARG A 126 6.77 3.72 1.38
C ARG A 126 5.66 2.81 0.87
N THR A 127 5.09 3.20 -0.26
CA THR A 127 4.15 2.38 -1.04
C THR A 127 4.48 2.48 -2.52
N ASP A 128 3.94 1.56 -3.31
CA ASP A 128 4.00 1.59 -4.76
C ASP A 128 2.82 2.41 -5.30
N ALA A 129 3.07 3.25 -6.29
CA ALA A 129 2.01 3.91 -7.05
C ALA A 129 2.49 4.18 -8.49
N PRO A 130 1.58 4.29 -9.48
CA PRO A 130 1.97 4.67 -10.83
C PRO A 130 2.52 6.09 -10.87
N GLU A 131 3.40 6.34 -11.83
CA GLU A 131 3.73 7.71 -12.23
C GLU A 131 2.52 8.44 -12.83
N THR A 132 2.71 9.74 -13.07
CA THR A 132 1.69 10.58 -13.69
C THR A 132 1.14 9.98 -14.98
N ASN A 133 -0.19 9.96 -15.11
CA ASN A 133 -0.94 9.39 -16.24
C ASN A 133 -0.78 7.88 -16.42
N GLY A 134 -0.56 7.13 -15.34
CA GLY A 134 -0.43 5.67 -15.42
C GLY A 134 0.92 5.22 -15.96
N GLY A 135 1.97 6.02 -15.73
CA GLY A 135 3.34 5.64 -16.05
C GLY A 135 3.86 4.51 -15.16
N PRO A 136 5.16 4.18 -15.26
CA PRO A 136 5.78 3.09 -14.50
C PRO A 136 5.47 3.16 -13.01
N VAL A 137 5.36 2.00 -12.36
CA VAL A 137 5.25 1.91 -10.91
C VAL A 137 6.52 2.43 -10.25
N ARG A 138 6.36 3.20 -9.18
CA ARG A 138 7.44 3.83 -8.43
C ARG A 138 7.17 3.84 -6.94
N SER A 139 8.22 4.05 -6.16
CA SER A 139 8.12 4.20 -4.70
C SER A 139 7.69 5.63 -4.32
N VAL A 140 6.55 5.74 -3.64
CA VAL A 140 5.97 6.95 -3.07
C VAL A 140 6.14 6.97 -1.55
N ILE A 141 6.46 8.14 -1.00
CA ILE A 141 6.52 8.39 0.45
C ILE A 141 5.12 8.77 0.91
N MET A 142 4.60 8.11 1.95
CA MET A 142 3.34 8.45 2.60
C MET A 142 3.63 8.94 4.01
N PHE A 143 3.32 10.20 4.30
CA PHE A 143 3.42 10.79 5.63
C PHE A 143 2.15 10.51 6.43
N ARG A 144 2.30 10.13 7.69
CA ARG A 144 1.19 9.99 8.64
C ARG A 144 1.04 11.30 9.39
N LEU A 145 0.01 12.07 9.07
CA LEU A 145 -0.26 13.36 9.68
C LEU A 145 -1.25 13.15 10.84
N GLN A 146 -0.76 13.25 12.07
CA GLN A 146 -1.57 13.18 13.29
C GLN A 146 -2.20 14.55 13.55
N PRO A 147 -3.52 14.64 13.77
CA PRO A 147 -4.18 15.91 14.10
C PRO A 147 -3.67 16.52 15.41
N VAL A 148 -3.34 17.82 15.39
CA VAL A 148 -3.15 18.64 16.60
C VAL A 148 -4.44 19.40 16.90
N SER A 149 -5.00 20.05 15.89
CA SER A 149 -6.28 20.75 15.92
C SER A 149 -6.84 20.78 14.49
N ALA A 150 -7.81 19.91 14.20
CA ALA A 150 -8.33 19.71 12.85
C ALA A 150 -9.83 19.43 12.86
N GLU A 151 -10.46 19.54 11.68
CA GLU A 151 -11.80 19.01 11.47
C GLU A 151 -11.83 17.53 11.83
N ALA A 152 -12.99 17.05 12.29
CA ALA A 152 -13.24 15.61 12.35
C ALA A 152 -12.94 14.99 10.97
N PRO A 153 -12.59 13.69 10.90
CA PRO A 153 -12.24 13.05 9.63
C PRO A 153 -13.32 13.25 8.55
N VAL A 154 -13.10 14.23 7.66
CA VAL A 154 -13.92 14.52 6.50
C VAL A 154 -13.09 14.22 5.25
N GLY A 155 -13.67 13.47 4.31
CA GLY A 155 -13.04 13.16 3.02
C GLY A 155 -12.85 11.66 2.77
N THR A 156 -11.88 11.35 1.91
CA THR A 156 -11.57 9.97 1.49
C THR A 156 -11.02 9.16 2.65
N GLN A 157 -11.63 8.00 2.91
CA GLN A 157 -11.06 6.96 3.77
C GLN A 157 -10.20 6.04 2.91
N LEU A 158 -8.95 5.82 3.31
CA LEU A 158 -8.10 4.87 2.63
C LEU A 158 -8.56 3.46 2.98
N PRO A 159 -8.70 2.56 1.99
CA PRO A 159 -9.15 1.20 2.25
C PRO A 159 -8.14 0.43 3.10
N HIS A 160 -6.84 0.74 2.94
CA HIS A 160 -5.76 0.07 3.65
C HIS A 160 -4.66 1.06 4.04
N THR A 161 -4.19 0.94 5.27
CA THR A 161 -3.01 1.62 5.80
C THR A 161 -2.12 0.62 6.52
N PRO A 162 -0.81 0.90 6.69
CA PRO A 162 0.09 -0.03 7.34
C PRO A 162 -0.32 -0.33 8.78
N ALA A 163 -0.56 -1.61 9.08
CA ALA A 163 -0.81 -2.05 10.44
C ALA A 163 0.45 -1.93 11.32
N SER A 164 0.26 -1.67 12.62
CA SER A 164 1.37 -1.61 13.58
C SER A 164 2.03 -2.97 13.79
N LYS A 165 1.21 -4.03 13.77
CA LYS A 165 1.57 -5.45 13.91
C LYS A 165 1.17 -6.23 12.65
N PRO A 166 1.80 -7.37 12.36
CA PRO A 166 1.35 -8.21 11.27
C PRO A 166 -0.06 -8.72 11.56
N VAL A 167 -0.93 -8.66 10.56
CA VAL A 167 -2.29 -9.23 10.61
C VAL A 167 -2.38 -10.29 9.54
N VAL A 168 -2.94 -11.44 9.89
CA VAL A 168 -3.24 -12.53 8.97
C VAL A 168 -4.72 -12.82 9.06
N GLU A 169 -5.41 -12.70 7.95
CA GLU A 169 -6.84 -12.97 7.83
C GLU A 169 -7.07 -14.12 6.86
N SER A 170 -7.87 -15.10 7.27
CA SER A 170 -8.33 -16.17 6.40
C SER A 170 -9.56 -15.74 5.62
N ILE A 171 -9.45 -15.79 4.29
CA ILE A 171 -10.53 -15.43 3.36
C ILE A 171 -10.80 -16.59 2.40
N ASP A 172 -11.96 -16.56 1.76
CA ASP A 172 -12.33 -17.55 0.75
C ASP A 172 -11.40 -17.46 -0.47
N VAL A 173 -11.05 -18.63 -1.02
CA VAL A 173 -10.21 -18.74 -2.23
C VAL A 173 -10.81 -17.96 -3.40
N GLU A 174 -12.14 -17.94 -3.52
CA GLU A 174 -12.88 -17.29 -4.60
C GLU A 174 -12.96 -15.75 -4.48
N ALA A 175 -12.52 -15.16 -3.36
CA ALA A 175 -12.51 -13.70 -3.17
C ALA A 175 -11.51 -12.95 -4.08
N GLN A 176 -10.79 -13.66 -4.96
CA GLN A 176 -9.82 -13.16 -5.95
C GLN A 176 -10.34 -12.00 -6.83
N HIS A 177 -11.63 -11.97 -7.14
CA HIS A 177 -12.18 -11.03 -8.12
C HIS A 177 -12.30 -9.58 -7.61
N THR A 178 -12.45 -9.37 -6.31
CA THR A 178 -12.81 -8.06 -5.76
C THR A 178 -11.62 -7.11 -5.58
N GLU A 179 -10.41 -7.62 -5.29
CA GLU A 179 -9.25 -6.76 -5.00
C GLU A 179 -8.40 -6.41 -6.23
N ARG A 180 -8.28 -7.33 -7.20
CA ARG A 180 -7.55 -7.05 -8.45
C ARG A 180 -8.19 -5.90 -9.26
N MET A 181 -9.51 -5.73 -9.17
CA MET A 181 -10.23 -4.60 -9.76
C MET A 181 -9.86 -3.23 -9.15
N LEU A 182 -9.34 -3.19 -7.92
CA LEU A 182 -9.04 -1.94 -7.21
C LEU A 182 -7.62 -1.42 -7.49
N VAL A 183 -6.68 -2.32 -7.81
CA VAL A 183 -5.25 -1.98 -7.93
C VAL A 183 -4.86 -1.55 -9.36
N ASP A 184 -5.35 -2.25 -10.39
CA ASP A 184 -5.15 -1.88 -11.80
C ASP A 184 -6.24 -2.51 -12.68
N PRO A 185 -7.44 -1.90 -12.77
CA PRO A 185 -8.56 -2.44 -13.55
C PRO A 185 -8.31 -2.47 -15.06
N SER A 186 -7.21 -1.89 -15.54
CA SER A 186 -6.91 -1.70 -16.96
C SER A 186 -6.01 -2.78 -17.58
N ARG A 187 -5.38 -3.63 -16.76
CA ARG A 187 -4.49 -4.69 -17.22
C ARG A 187 -5.24 -5.98 -17.49
N GLU A 188 -5.24 -6.44 -18.75
CA GLU A 188 -5.71 -7.78 -19.07
C GLU A 188 -4.80 -8.85 -18.44
N PRO A 189 -5.37 -9.89 -17.79
CA PRO A 189 -4.58 -11.00 -17.25
C PRO A 189 -3.86 -11.75 -18.37
N TYR A 190 -2.55 -11.97 -18.21
CA TYR A 190 -1.75 -12.79 -19.13
C TYR A 190 -2.22 -14.26 -19.08
N GLU A 191 -1.95 -15.05 -20.13
CA GLU A 191 -2.38 -16.45 -20.20
C GLU A 191 -1.93 -17.29 -18.98
N ALA A 192 -0.72 -17.06 -18.49
CA ALA A 192 -0.18 -17.75 -17.32
C ALA A 192 -1.02 -17.51 -16.04
N GLU A 193 -1.52 -16.29 -15.82
CA GLU A 193 -2.36 -15.96 -14.65
C GLU A 193 -3.72 -16.65 -14.73
N ARG A 194 -4.27 -16.82 -15.94
CA ARG A 194 -5.52 -17.56 -16.15
C ARG A 194 -5.33 -19.05 -15.88
N THR A 195 -4.19 -19.61 -16.28
CA THR A 195 -3.84 -21.00 -15.99
C THR A 195 -3.67 -21.23 -14.49
N GLU A 196 -2.98 -20.32 -13.81
CA GLU A 196 -2.79 -20.35 -12.35
C GLU A 196 -4.13 -20.32 -11.60
N ALA A 197 -5.02 -19.39 -11.93
CA ALA A 197 -6.33 -19.30 -11.28
C ALA A 197 -7.17 -20.58 -11.47
N LYS A 198 -7.17 -21.16 -12.67
CA LYS A 198 -7.86 -22.43 -12.94
C LYS A 198 -7.26 -23.58 -12.14
N LEU A 199 -5.94 -23.65 -12.03
CA LEU A 199 -5.22 -24.68 -11.30
C LEU A 199 -5.51 -24.61 -9.79
N VAL A 200 -5.45 -23.40 -9.21
CA VAL A 200 -5.80 -23.16 -7.80
C VAL A 200 -7.22 -23.61 -7.52
N ARG A 201 -8.19 -23.21 -8.34
CA ARG A 201 -9.60 -23.58 -8.17
C ARG A 201 -9.80 -25.09 -8.24
N ALA A 202 -9.26 -25.74 -9.27
CA ALA A 202 -9.38 -27.18 -9.45
C ALA A 202 -8.76 -27.98 -8.30
N TYR A 203 -7.62 -27.53 -7.76
CA TYR A 203 -6.98 -28.20 -6.64
C TYR A 203 -7.67 -27.91 -5.30
N ALA A 204 -8.19 -26.69 -5.10
CA ALA A 204 -9.02 -26.36 -3.96
C ALA A 204 -10.28 -27.24 -3.89
N ASP A 205 -10.95 -27.45 -5.02
CA ASP A 205 -12.11 -28.34 -5.11
C ASP A 205 -11.74 -29.81 -4.83
N HIS A 206 -10.58 -30.27 -5.31
CA HIS A 206 -10.05 -31.58 -4.99
C HIS A 206 -9.81 -31.77 -3.49
N LEU A 207 -9.14 -30.83 -2.83
CA LEU A 207 -8.91 -30.87 -1.38
C LEU A 207 -10.23 -30.83 -0.59
N ARG A 208 -11.20 -30.01 -1.01
CA ARG A 208 -12.54 -29.97 -0.40
C ARG A 208 -13.28 -31.30 -0.53
N LEU A 209 -13.18 -31.98 -1.68
CA LEU A 209 -13.75 -33.31 -1.88
C LEU A 209 -13.11 -34.37 -0.97
N LEU A 210 -11.84 -34.18 -0.60
CA LEU A 210 -11.15 -34.98 0.42
C LEU A 210 -11.50 -34.58 1.86
N GLY A 211 -12.34 -33.56 2.06
CA GLY A 211 -12.79 -33.09 3.37
C GLY A 211 -11.87 -32.07 4.04
N HIS A 212 -10.93 -31.48 3.30
CA HIS A 212 -9.99 -30.50 3.85
C HIS A 212 -10.64 -29.11 3.97
N SER A 213 -10.19 -28.35 4.97
CA SER A 213 -10.55 -26.95 5.15
C SER A 213 -9.60 -26.07 4.34
N VAL A 214 -10.12 -25.47 3.26
CA VAL A 214 -9.32 -24.77 2.27
C VAL A 214 -9.67 -23.29 2.24
N SER A 215 -8.68 -22.44 2.46
CA SER A 215 -8.79 -20.98 2.45
C SER A 215 -7.60 -20.37 1.70
N ARG A 216 -7.48 -19.05 1.74
CA ARG A 216 -6.24 -18.34 1.47
C ARG A 216 -6.02 -17.30 2.55
N HIS A 217 -4.81 -16.76 2.65
CA HIS A 217 -4.47 -15.75 3.64
C HIS A 217 -4.20 -14.40 3.00
N ARG A 218 -4.83 -13.38 3.56
CA ARG A 218 -4.46 -11.98 3.40
C ARG A 218 -3.53 -11.62 4.54
N ILE A 219 -2.30 -11.25 4.21
CA ILE A 219 -1.26 -10.93 5.17
C ILE A 219 -0.98 -9.43 5.02
N ALA A 220 -1.13 -8.68 6.10
CA ALA A 220 -0.68 -7.29 6.20
C ALA A 220 0.59 -7.25 7.03
N PRO A 221 1.79 -7.14 6.43
CA PRO A 221 3.02 -7.02 7.20
C PRO A 221 3.05 -5.74 8.02
N ALA A 222 3.65 -5.79 9.22
CA ALA A 222 3.80 -4.61 10.07
C ALA A 222 4.55 -3.48 9.34
N GLY A 223 3.93 -2.30 9.30
CA GLY A 223 4.53 -1.09 8.73
C GLY A 223 4.58 -1.05 7.20
N VAL A 224 3.97 -2.03 6.52
CA VAL A 224 3.89 -2.09 5.05
C VAL A 224 2.43 -1.88 4.63
N ALA A 225 2.17 -0.97 3.69
CA ALA A 225 0.82 -0.75 3.17
C ALA A 225 0.36 -1.86 2.22
N LYS A 226 1.30 -2.41 1.45
CA LYS A 226 1.01 -3.48 0.50
C LYS A 226 0.74 -4.79 1.23
N GLN A 227 -0.50 -5.26 1.11
CA GLN A 227 -0.89 -6.57 1.60
C GLN A 227 -0.39 -7.65 0.66
N LEU A 228 -0.04 -8.80 1.24
CA LEU A 228 0.31 -10.02 0.54
C LEU A 228 -0.90 -10.94 0.54
N LEU A 229 -1.04 -11.71 -0.52
CA LEU A 229 -2.14 -12.64 -0.69
C LEU A 229 -1.56 -13.98 -1.12
N THR A 230 -1.80 -15.01 -0.32
CA THR A 230 -1.42 -16.38 -0.69
C THR A 230 -2.38 -16.91 -1.76
N ASP A 231 -1.96 -17.92 -2.51
CA ASP A 231 -2.84 -18.57 -3.48
C ASP A 231 -3.81 -19.52 -2.80
N LEU A 232 -3.30 -20.41 -1.95
CA LEU A 232 -4.08 -21.44 -1.31
C LEU A 232 -3.44 -21.88 0.01
N TYR A 233 -4.26 -22.13 1.02
CA TYR A 233 -3.85 -22.66 2.32
C TYR A 233 -4.82 -23.77 2.74
N ASP A 234 -4.25 -24.90 3.09
CA ASP A 234 -4.95 -26.05 3.63
C ASP A 234 -4.77 -26.05 5.15
N GLY A 235 -5.84 -25.67 5.86
CA GLY A 235 -5.85 -25.63 7.31
C GLY A 235 -5.91 -27.01 7.96
N THR A 236 -6.30 -28.05 7.22
CA THR A 236 -6.33 -29.43 7.72
C THR A 236 -4.92 -30.02 7.76
N ALA A 237 -4.13 -29.80 6.70
CA ALA A 237 -2.75 -30.28 6.61
C ALA A 237 -1.72 -29.26 7.14
N ASN A 238 -2.14 -28.04 7.53
CA ASN A 238 -1.26 -26.90 7.80
C ASN A 238 -0.27 -26.65 6.64
N ARG A 239 -0.79 -26.62 5.41
CA ARG A 239 0.03 -26.56 4.20
C ARG A 239 -0.27 -25.31 3.39
N LEU A 240 0.77 -24.54 3.10
CA LEU A 240 0.74 -23.34 2.28
C LEU A 240 1.12 -23.68 0.84
N TYR A 241 0.28 -23.30 -0.10
CA TYR A 241 0.49 -23.53 -1.52
C TYR A 241 0.69 -22.20 -2.26
N GLU A 242 1.69 -22.19 -3.12
CA GLU A 242 1.87 -21.18 -4.16
C GLU A 242 1.68 -21.85 -5.52
N ALA A 243 0.84 -21.27 -6.37
CA ALA A 243 0.57 -21.79 -7.69
C ALA A 243 1.35 -21.03 -8.75
N LYS A 244 1.71 -21.72 -9.83
CA LYS A 244 2.24 -21.08 -11.03
C LYS A 244 1.63 -21.69 -12.27
N GLY A 245 1.34 -20.86 -13.26
CA GLY A 245 0.84 -21.30 -14.58
C GLY A 245 1.89 -21.98 -15.48
N SER A 246 3.14 -22.17 -15.01
CA SER A 246 4.25 -22.76 -15.76
C SER A 246 5.24 -23.46 -14.84
N VAL A 247 5.98 -24.44 -15.38
CA VAL A 247 7.09 -25.16 -14.72
C VAL A 247 8.47 -24.57 -15.04
N SER A 248 8.53 -23.38 -15.64
CA SER A 248 9.81 -22.74 -15.96
C SER A 248 10.63 -22.48 -14.68
N ARG A 249 11.96 -22.52 -14.81
CA ARG A 249 12.87 -22.20 -13.68
C ARG A 249 12.57 -20.84 -13.05
N GLU A 250 12.20 -19.85 -13.88
CA GLU A 250 11.82 -18.52 -13.39
C GLU A 250 10.55 -18.55 -12.54
N ALA A 251 9.50 -19.23 -13.01
CA ALA A 251 8.24 -19.36 -12.28
C ALA A 251 8.45 -20.10 -10.94
N ILE A 252 9.20 -21.20 -10.95
CA ILE A 252 9.50 -21.98 -9.74
C ILE A 252 10.32 -21.15 -8.74
N ARG A 253 11.36 -20.44 -9.19
CA ARG A 253 12.15 -19.56 -8.30
C ARG A 253 11.33 -18.43 -7.69
N MET A 254 10.40 -17.85 -8.47
CA MET A 254 9.49 -16.83 -7.95
C MET A 254 8.58 -17.43 -6.87
N ALA A 255 7.99 -18.59 -7.14
CA ALA A 255 7.12 -19.26 -6.19
C ALA A 255 7.82 -19.63 -4.87
N ILE A 256 9.07 -20.11 -4.95
CA ILE A 256 9.91 -20.37 -3.77
C ILE A 256 10.05 -19.09 -2.92
N GLY A 257 10.36 -17.97 -3.56
CA GLY A 257 10.49 -16.68 -2.88
C GLY A 257 9.19 -16.26 -2.17
N GLN A 258 8.05 -16.43 -2.85
CA GLN A 258 6.73 -16.12 -2.29
C GLN A 258 6.37 -17.03 -1.11
N LEU A 259 6.56 -18.35 -1.25
CA LEU A 259 6.34 -19.32 -0.17
C LEU A 259 7.14 -18.98 1.07
N LEU A 260 8.45 -18.74 0.92
CA LEU A 260 9.33 -18.41 2.04
C LEU A 260 9.00 -17.06 2.67
N ASP A 261 8.50 -16.09 1.89
CA ASP A 261 8.06 -14.81 2.45
C ASP A 261 6.78 -14.97 3.27
N TYR A 262 5.77 -15.65 2.73
CA TYR A 262 4.48 -15.83 3.40
C TYR A 262 4.59 -16.71 4.65
N ALA A 263 5.42 -17.75 4.61
CA ALA A 263 5.61 -18.70 5.71
C ALA A 263 6.04 -18.03 7.03
N ARG A 264 6.72 -16.87 6.96
CA ARG A 264 7.15 -16.08 8.13
C ARG A 264 6.00 -15.59 9.00
N PHE A 265 4.79 -15.52 8.45
CA PHE A 265 3.60 -15.01 9.13
C PHE A 265 2.66 -16.12 9.58
N LEU A 266 2.96 -17.37 9.26
CA LEU A 266 2.11 -18.53 9.54
C LEU A 266 2.80 -19.47 10.56
N PRO A 267 2.03 -20.24 11.35
CA PRO A 267 2.59 -21.13 12.37
C PRO A 267 3.24 -22.37 11.74
N GLN A 268 4.47 -22.21 11.25
CA GLN A 268 5.29 -23.29 10.66
C GLN A 268 4.53 -24.15 9.63
N PRO A 269 4.01 -23.54 8.55
CA PRO A 269 3.29 -24.29 7.54
C PRO A 269 4.26 -25.22 6.79
N GLU A 270 3.76 -26.37 6.35
CA GLU A 270 4.41 -27.12 5.29
C GLU A 270 4.27 -26.37 3.97
N LEU A 271 5.32 -26.35 3.15
CA LEU A 271 5.35 -25.56 1.92
C LEU A 271 5.10 -26.45 0.71
N ALA A 272 4.24 -26.00 -0.19
CA ALA A 272 3.91 -26.71 -1.41
C ALA A 272 3.83 -25.80 -2.62
N LEU A 273 4.32 -26.29 -3.75
CA LEU A 273 4.28 -25.67 -5.05
C LEU A 273 3.26 -26.41 -5.92
N LEU A 274 2.26 -25.69 -6.42
CA LEU A 274 1.23 -26.23 -7.32
C LEU A 274 1.50 -25.80 -8.77
N VAL A 275 1.76 -26.76 -9.65
CA VAL A 275 2.18 -26.51 -11.04
C VAL A 275 1.38 -27.35 -12.05
N PRO A 276 1.27 -26.92 -13.32
CA PRO A 276 0.39 -27.56 -14.30
C PRO A 276 0.88 -28.94 -14.77
N SER A 277 2.15 -29.26 -14.57
CA SER A 277 2.78 -30.52 -14.98
C SER A 277 3.98 -30.83 -14.09
N GLN A 278 4.52 -32.03 -14.18
CA GLN A 278 5.76 -32.40 -13.47
C GLN A 278 6.94 -31.53 -13.95
N PRO A 279 7.67 -30.85 -13.05
CA PRO A 279 8.91 -30.16 -13.40
C PRO A 279 10.07 -31.11 -13.74
N GLU A 280 11.11 -30.54 -14.34
CA GLU A 280 12.39 -31.24 -14.58
C GLU A 280 13.01 -31.74 -13.25
N PRO A 281 13.73 -32.88 -13.25
CA PRO A 281 14.33 -33.45 -12.04
C PRO A 281 15.22 -32.48 -11.24
N ASP A 282 15.95 -31.60 -11.91
CA ASP A 282 16.77 -30.56 -11.28
C ASP A 282 15.92 -29.58 -10.43
N LEU A 283 14.74 -29.20 -10.92
CA LEU A 283 13.85 -28.29 -10.19
C LEU A 283 13.11 -28.98 -9.05
N LEU A 284 12.83 -30.28 -9.20
CA LEU A 284 12.34 -31.12 -8.11
C LEU A 284 13.39 -31.26 -6.99
N ASP A 285 14.65 -31.47 -7.35
CA ASP A 285 15.77 -31.49 -6.39
C ASP A 285 15.90 -30.16 -5.64
N LEU A 286 15.82 -29.02 -6.36
CA LEU A 286 15.80 -27.70 -5.74
C LEU A 286 14.66 -27.53 -4.72
N CYS A 287 13.44 -27.94 -5.06
CA CYS A 287 12.30 -27.85 -4.14
C CYS A 287 12.50 -28.77 -2.92
N SER A 288 12.98 -30.00 -3.16
CA SER A 288 13.28 -30.98 -2.11
C SER A 288 14.32 -30.47 -1.10
N GLN A 289 15.41 -29.86 -1.57
CA GLN A 289 16.43 -29.26 -0.70
C GLN A 289 15.87 -28.14 0.20
N LEU A 290 14.79 -27.49 -0.23
CA LEU A 290 14.09 -26.44 0.50
C LEU A 290 12.88 -26.95 1.29
N GLN A 291 12.66 -28.27 1.32
CA GLN A 291 11.50 -28.90 1.96
C GLN A 291 10.16 -28.39 1.40
N ILE A 292 10.13 -28.13 0.10
CA ILE A 292 8.93 -27.72 -0.63
C ILE A 292 8.41 -28.92 -1.42
N VAL A 293 7.18 -29.31 -1.10
CA VAL A 293 6.44 -30.35 -1.83
C VAL A 293 6.04 -29.81 -3.19
N VAL A 294 6.19 -30.57 -4.27
CA VAL A 294 5.67 -30.18 -5.58
C VAL A 294 4.45 -31.03 -5.90
N VAL A 295 3.36 -30.39 -6.32
CA VAL A 295 2.08 -31.01 -6.66
C VAL A 295 1.68 -30.66 -8.09
N TRP A 296 1.23 -31.66 -8.86
CA TRP A 296 0.74 -31.46 -10.23
C TRP A 296 -0.40 -32.42 -10.60
N PRO A 297 -1.26 -32.06 -11.57
CA PRO A 297 -2.29 -32.96 -12.07
C PRO A 297 -1.71 -34.26 -12.66
N LYS A 298 -2.30 -35.41 -12.31
CA LYS A 298 -1.96 -36.72 -12.88
C LYS A 298 -3.20 -37.61 -12.97
N GLY A 299 -3.68 -37.85 -14.20
CA GLY A 299 -4.95 -38.55 -14.43
C GLY A 299 -6.12 -37.75 -13.88
N GLU A 300 -7.01 -38.41 -13.13
CA GLU A 300 -8.17 -37.79 -12.47
C GLU A 300 -7.83 -37.15 -11.09
N GLY A 301 -6.56 -37.16 -10.69
CA GLY A 301 -6.12 -36.65 -9.40
C GLY A 301 -4.84 -35.83 -9.49
N TYR A 302 -4.09 -35.80 -8.39
CA TYR A 302 -2.84 -35.07 -8.28
C TYR A 302 -1.73 -36.02 -7.82
N ALA A 303 -0.54 -35.84 -8.40
CA ALA A 303 0.68 -36.43 -7.90
C ALA A 303 1.45 -35.40 -7.09
N SER A 304 2.24 -35.86 -6.12
CA SER A 304 3.13 -35.02 -5.34
C SER A 304 4.51 -35.65 -5.17
N THR A 305 5.49 -34.86 -4.73
CA THR A 305 6.80 -35.35 -4.29
C THR A 305 6.80 -35.89 -2.86
N ASP A 306 5.67 -35.80 -2.15
CA ASP A 306 5.56 -36.43 -0.84
C ASP A 306 5.76 -37.93 -0.97
N ALA A 307 6.48 -38.52 -0.03
CA ALA A 307 6.44 -39.96 0.14
C ALA A 307 4.99 -40.34 0.50
N ALA A 308 4.37 -41.19 -0.31
CA ALA A 308 3.07 -41.79 -0.02
C ALA A 308 3.10 -42.60 1.28
#